data_AF-A0AAW2HUV7-F1
#
_entry.id   AF-A0AAW2HUV7-F1
#
_cell.length_a   1.000
_cell.length_b   1.000
_cell.length_c   1.000
_cell.angle_alpha   90.00
_cell.angle_beta   90.00
_cell.angle_gamma   90.00
#
_symmetry.space_group_name_H-M   'P 1'
#
loop_
_entity.id
_entity.type
_entity.pdbx_description
1 polymer ?
#
loop_
_entity_poly.entity_id
_entity_poly.type
_entity_poly.pdbx_seq_one_letter_code
_entity_poly.pdbx_strand_id
1 'polypeptide(L)'
;MPRIICSLASLWQAVTEVDEDSDDVCIWGNYKVVKNQILVFLSPISFHHGPIFLSAIAVAWQERKEDNNNMLLPVASPSQKVLVNLVSSIRVMPIESLVQTVHLVVKQHPTVQGAPLDDSLEVSVLELFYIYMQSSTSSQLWESWSSLLGLLRDGLMLSPPALFLILAILNEWVQKCPPFQDKKDQRDLQDITSKLVEACGNVAGACLEQKTWLGRVFTPVKVDPESPDETANTSKSASNILQQHSIRAQLVLAQVLAPLLDITYGSQEKEKVATLLTKLMDNILPHLKNHSPENTQSFQACSQLLANLSGFQYTRKAWKRDVFDLLLSSSLFQMEFDCLSHWTTIIDNLMTNDMTTFRDLMSKVAGLQSGSYSLFSSKGTGVRAKGGVIEAFGFCYFLQ
;
A
#
# COMPACT_ATOMS: atom_id res chain seq x y z
N MET A 1 -16.54 -6.70 -27.70
CA MET A 1 -15.80 -7.72 -26.92
C MET A 1 -16.21 -7.76 -25.44
N PRO A 2 -16.23 -6.65 -24.68
CA PRO A 2 -16.58 -6.69 -23.24
C PRO A 2 -17.91 -7.38 -22.93
N ARG A 3 -18.99 -7.01 -23.66
CA ARG A 3 -20.31 -7.66 -23.51
C ARG A 3 -20.30 -9.17 -23.75
N ILE A 4 -19.50 -9.64 -24.71
CA ILE A 4 -19.34 -11.08 -25.00
C ILE A 4 -18.68 -11.76 -23.81
N ILE A 5 -17.63 -11.15 -23.25
CA ILE A 5 -16.95 -11.67 -22.06
C ILE A 5 -17.88 -11.68 -20.85
N CYS A 6 -18.70 -10.65 -20.65
CA CYS A 6 -19.70 -10.63 -19.58
C CYS A 6 -20.71 -11.77 -19.72
N SER A 7 -21.23 -12.02 -20.93
CA SER A 7 -22.15 -13.13 -21.18
C SER A 7 -21.49 -14.50 -20.98
N LEU A 8 -20.26 -14.67 -21.48
CA LEU A 8 -19.48 -15.91 -21.31
C LEU A 8 -19.12 -16.17 -19.84
N ALA A 9 -18.80 -15.12 -19.07
CA ALA A 9 -18.52 -15.24 -17.65
C ALA A 9 -19.77 -15.64 -16.86
N SER A 10 -20.95 -15.12 -17.18
CA SER A 10 -22.21 -15.57 -16.56
C SER A 10 -22.52 -17.03 -16.90
N LEU A 11 -22.28 -17.44 -18.14
CA LEU A 11 -22.40 -18.85 -18.54
C LEU A 11 -21.38 -19.73 -17.80
N TRP A 12 -20.12 -19.28 -17.70
CA TRP A 12 -19.07 -19.99 -16.97
C TRP A 12 -19.41 -20.16 -15.48
N GLN A 13 -19.95 -19.12 -14.85
CA GLN A 13 -20.44 -19.16 -13.47
C GLN A 13 -21.55 -20.21 -13.30
N ALA A 14 -22.61 -20.13 -14.12
CA ALA A 14 -23.72 -21.07 -14.07
C ALA A 14 -23.27 -22.53 -14.26
N VAL A 15 -22.29 -22.77 -15.11
CA VAL A 15 -21.75 -24.11 -15.41
C VAL A 15 -20.73 -24.58 -14.35
N THR A 16 -20.30 -23.69 -13.45
CA THR A 16 -19.36 -24.02 -12.36
C THR A 16 -20.07 -24.17 -11.01
N GLU A 17 -21.23 -23.55 -10.83
CA GLU A 17 -22.09 -23.70 -9.64
C GLU A 17 -22.93 -25.00 -9.67
N VAL A 18 -23.11 -25.62 -10.83
CA VAL A 18 -23.73 -26.95 -10.94
C VAL A 18 -22.71 -27.97 -10.46
N ASP A 19 -22.92 -28.47 -9.23
CA ASP A 19 -22.09 -29.46 -8.55
C ASP A 19 -21.81 -30.70 -9.41
N GLU A 20 -20.58 -31.23 -9.28
CA GLU A 20 -20.11 -32.46 -9.94
C GLU A 20 -20.97 -33.70 -9.63
N ASP A 21 -21.83 -33.64 -8.60
CA ASP A 21 -22.66 -34.73 -8.08
C ASP A 21 -24.16 -34.66 -8.47
N SER A 22 -24.57 -33.65 -9.25
CA SER A 22 -25.94 -33.59 -9.78
C SER A 22 -25.98 -34.11 -11.22
N ASP A 23 -26.52 -35.32 -11.40
CA ASP A 23 -26.88 -35.90 -12.72
C ASP A 23 -28.01 -35.12 -13.43
N ASP A 24 -28.37 -33.94 -12.93
CA ASP A 24 -29.31 -33.05 -13.57
C ASP A 24 -28.70 -32.50 -14.85
N VAL A 25 -29.26 -32.95 -15.97
CA VAL A 25 -29.00 -32.40 -17.30
C VAL A 25 -29.34 -30.91 -17.24
N CYS A 26 -28.32 -30.09 -17.02
CA CYS A 26 -28.43 -28.65 -17.13
C CYS A 26 -29.07 -28.32 -18.49
N ILE A 27 -29.99 -27.34 -18.54
CA ILE A 27 -30.75 -26.93 -19.75
C ILE A 27 -29.79 -26.62 -20.94
N TRP A 28 -28.52 -26.39 -20.64
CA TRP A 28 -27.42 -26.02 -21.53
C TRP A 28 -26.59 -27.21 -22.04
N GLY A 29 -26.94 -28.45 -21.69
CA GLY A 29 -26.21 -29.67 -22.07
C GLY A 29 -25.10 -30.05 -21.09
N ASN A 30 -24.17 -30.92 -21.52
CA ASN A 30 -23.08 -31.40 -20.66
C ASN A 30 -22.14 -30.24 -20.27
N TYR A 31 -22.04 -29.96 -18.97
CA TYR A 31 -21.27 -28.84 -18.42
C TYR A 31 -19.79 -28.85 -18.85
N LYS A 32 -19.17 -30.04 -18.96
CA LYS A 32 -17.77 -30.17 -19.41
C LYS A 32 -17.62 -29.76 -20.87
N VAL A 33 -18.59 -30.10 -21.71
CA VAL A 33 -18.59 -29.75 -23.13
C VAL A 33 -18.75 -28.24 -23.29
N VAL A 34 -19.67 -27.61 -22.55
CA VAL A 34 -19.86 -26.15 -22.58
C VAL A 34 -18.59 -25.42 -22.12
N LYS A 35 -17.98 -25.83 -21.00
CA LYS A 35 -16.69 -25.27 -20.55
C LYS A 35 -15.61 -25.39 -21.63
N ASN A 36 -15.50 -26.56 -22.26
CA ASN A 36 -14.52 -26.76 -23.32
C ASN A 36 -14.78 -25.87 -24.54
N GLN A 37 -16.03 -25.70 -24.98
CA GLN A 37 -16.37 -24.82 -26.11
C GLN A 37 -16.06 -23.34 -25.82
N ILE A 38 -16.33 -22.88 -24.60
CA ILE A 38 -15.94 -21.52 -24.16
C ILE A 38 -14.43 -21.35 -24.27
N LEU A 39 -13.65 -22.32 -23.78
CA LEU A 39 -12.19 -22.25 -23.83
C LEU A 39 -11.65 -22.34 -25.27
N VAL A 40 -12.22 -23.19 -26.13
CA VAL A 40 -11.85 -23.29 -27.55
C VAL A 40 -12.11 -21.96 -28.27
N PHE A 41 -13.20 -21.27 -27.94
CA PHE A 41 -13.50 -19.95 -28.49
C PHE A 41 -12.54 -18.86 -27.99
N LEU A 42 -12.24 -18.83 -26.69
CA LEU A 42 -11.40 -17.78 -26.09
C LEU A 42 -9.90 -17.95 -26.35
N SER A 43 -9.41 -19.18 -26.50
CA SER A 43 -7.98 -19.48 -26.67
C SER A 43 -7.29 -18.78 -27.85
N PRO A 44 -7.83 -18.78 -29.10
CA PRO A 44 -7.19 -18.07 -30.20
C PRO A 44 -7.21 -16.55 -30.03
N ILE A 45 -8.26 -16.03 -29.37
CA ILE A 45 -8.42 -14.59 -29.12
C ILE A 45 -7.42 -14.13 -28.07
N SER A 46 -7.25 -14.89 -26.98
CA SER A 46 -6.27 -14.58 -25.95
C SER A 46 -4.84 -14.67 -26.48
N PHE A 47 -4.56 -15.63 -27.37
CA PHE A 47 -3.23 -15.80 -27.96
C PHE A 47 -2.85 -14.71 -28.96
N HIS A 48 -3.73 -14.42 -29.94
CA HIS A 48 -3.41 -13.45 -30.99
C HIS A 48 -3.72 -11.99 -30.62
N HIS A 49 -4.70 -11.77 -29.74
CA HIS A 49 -5.19 -10.45 -29.37
C HIS A 49 -5.19 -10.25 -27.84
N GLY A 50 -4.17 -10.77 -27.16
CA GLY A 50 -4.02 -10.72 -25.70
C GLY A 50 -4.34 -9.37 -25.07
N PRO A 51 -3.74 -8.24 -25.53
CA PRO A 51 -4.00 -6.93 -24.91
C PRO A 51 -5.46 -6.48 -25.02
N ILE A 52 -6.10 -6.68 -26.17
CA ILE A 52 -7.51 -6.31 -26.39
C ILE A 52 -8.43 -7.25 -25.58
N PHE A 53 -8.09 -8.54 -25.52
CA PHE A 53 -8.81 -9.52 -24.72
C PHE A 53 -8.77 -9.17 -23.23
N LEU A 54 -7.59 -8.93 -22.67
CA LEU A 54 -7.42 -8.60 -21.26
C LEU A 54 -8.09 -7.28 -20.90
N SER A 55 -8.02 -6.29 -21.77
CA SER A 55 -8.71 -5.00 -21.58
C SER A 55 -10.23 -5.19 -21.57
N ALA A 56 -10.77 -6.06 -22.43
CA ALA A 56 -12.18 -6.39 -22.41
C ALA A 56 -12.60 -7.16 -21.14
N ILE A 57 -11.72 -7.98 -20.56
CA ILE A 57 -11.94 -8.61 -19.25
C ILE A 57 -11.91 -7.56 -18.14
N ALA A 58 -11.00 -6.60 -18.20
CA ALA A 58 -10.93 -5.53 -17.20
C ALA A 58 -12.18 -4.64 -17.18
N VAL A 59 -12.79 -4.38 -18.34
CA VAL A 59 -14.11 -3.72 -18.40
C VAL A 59 -15.19 -4.59 -17.73
N ALA A 60 -15.21 -5.90 -18.02
CA ALA A 60 -16.14 -6.83 -17.39
C ALA A 60 -15.91 -6.98 -15.86
N TRP A 61 -14.66 -6.83 -15.41
CA TRP A 61 -14.26 -6.85 -14.01
C TRP A 61 -14.87 -5.68 -13.24
N GLN A 62 -14.86 -4.49 -13.86
CA GLN A 62 -15.38 -3.28 -13.26
C GLN A 62 -16.91 -3.26 -13.22
N GLU A 63 -17.59 -3.75 -14.26
CA GLU A 63 -19.06 -3.92 -14.25
C GLU A 63 -19.54 -4.87 -13.13
N ARG A 64 -18.68 -5.77 -12.67
CA ARG A 64 -18.95 -6.77 -11.60
C ARG A 64 -18.40 -6.37 -10.24
N LYS A 65 -17.84 -5.16 -10.11
CA LYS A 65 -17.31 -4.65 -8.85
C LYS A 65 -18.47 -4.23 -7.95
N GLU A 66 -18.52 -4.81 -6.76
CA GLU A 66 -19.41 -4.33 -5.70
C GLU A 66 -18.73 -3.14 -4.99
N ASP A 67 -19.49 -2.14 -4.57
CA ASP A 67 -18.99 -0.94 -3.88
C ASP A 67 -18.47 -1.27 -2.46
N ASN A 68 -17.32 -1.95 -2.39
CA ASN A 68 -16.60 -2.22 -1.14
C ASN A 68 -15.62 -1.08 -0.86
N ASN A 69 -16.16 0.09 -0.49
CA ASN A 69 -15.37 1.30 -0.21
C ASN A 69 -14.42 1.17 1.00
N ASN A 70 -14.54 0.13 1.81
CA ASN A 70 -13.80 -0.02 3.07
C ASN A 70 -12.52 -0.86 2.98
N MET A 71 -12.23 -1.52 1.85
CA MET A 71 -11.04 -2.37 1.73
C MET A 71 -9.87 -1.67 1.03
N LEU A 72 -8.71 -1.68 1.72
CA LEU A 72 -7.49 -1.03 1.29
C LEU A 72 -6.82 -1.73 0.09
N LEU A 73 -6.72 -3.06 0.18
CA LEU A 73 -6.30 -3.94 -0.91
C LEU A 73 -7.53 -4.49 -1.64
N PRO A 74 -7.43 -4.78 -2.95
CA PRO A 74 -8.56 -5.31 -3.72
C PRO A 74 -9.00 -6.65 -3.15
N VAL A 75 -10.30 -6.79 -2.87
CA VAL A 75 -10.91 -8.08 -2.59
C VAL A 75 -11.95 -8.35 -3.66
N ALA A 76 -11.74 -9.44 -4.38
CA ALA A 76 -12.61 -9.85 -5.46
C ALA A 76 -13.95 -10.33 -4.92
N SER A 77 -15.04 -9.76 -5.45
CA SER A 77 -16.39 -10.29 -5.29
C SER A 77 -16.48 -11.72 -5.86
N PRO A 78 -17.44 -12.56 -5.44
CA PRO A 78 -17.61 -13.90 -6.01
C PRO A 78 -17.77 -13.83 -7.55
N SER A 79 -18.50 -12.85 -8.06
CA SER A 79 -18.68 -12.62 -9.50
C SER A 79 -17.40 -12.19 -10.23
N GLN A 80 -16.47 -11.52 -9.55
CA GLN A 80 -15.15 -11.18 -10.06
C GLN A 80 -14.21 -12.39 -10.09
N LYS A 81 -14.26 -13.27 -9.07
CA LYS A 81 -13.48 -14.51 -9.04
C LYS A 81 -13.79 -15.44 -10.21
N VAL A 82 -15.02 -15.41 -10.74
CA VAL A 82 -15.40 -16.13 -11.97
C VAL A 82 -14.50 -15.73 -13.15
N LEU A 83 -14.20 -14.44 -13.32
CA LEU A 83 -13.32 -13.97 -14.40
C LEU A 83 -11.89 -14.46 -14.24
N VAL A 84 -11.37 -14.46 -13.00
CA VAL A 84 -10.04 -15.01 -12.70
C VAL A 84 -9.99 -16.50 -12.98
N ASN A 85 -11.03 -17.26 -12.60
CA ASN A 85 -11.16 -18.69 -12.89
C ASN A 85 -11.25 -18.98 -14.39
N LEU A 86 -11.94 -18.12 -15.14
CA LEU A 86 -12.02 -18.22 -16.60
C LEU A 86 -10.64 -18.02 -17.22
N VAL A 87 -9.92 -16.96 -16.83
CA VAL A 87 -8.57 -16.66 -17.34
C VAL A 87 -7.58 -17.76 -16.96
N SER A 88 -7.60 -18.26 -15.73
CA SER A 88 -6.72 -19.34 -15.28
C SER A 88 -6.99 -20.68 -15.97
N SER A 89 -8.20 -20.88 -16.50
CA SER A 89 -8.56 -22.07 -17.28
C SER A 89 -8.04 -22.04 -18.73
N ILE A 90 -7.62 -20.87 -19.24
CA ILE A 90 -7.09 -20.73 -20.61
C ILE A 90 -5.63 -21.18 -20.66
N ARG A 91 -5.39 -22.43 -21.05
CA ARG A 91 -4.05 -23.03 -21.10
C ARG A 91 -3.08 -22.35 -22.08
N VAL A 92 -3.60 -21.67 -23.10
CA VAL A 92 -2.80 -20.98 -24.12
C VAL A 92 -2.18 -19.67 -23.59
N MET A 93 -2.59 -19.21 -22.40
CA MET A 93 -2.06 -18.03 -21.74
C MET A 93 -1.53 -18.39 -20.35
N PRO A 94 -0.32 -18.98 -20.24
CA PRO A 94 0.33 -19.22 -18.96
C PRO A 94 0.67 -17.89 -18.26
N ILE A 95 0.99 -17.96 -16.96
CA ILE A 95 1.27 -16.77 -16.14
C ILE A 95 2.31 -15.83 -16.75
N GLU A 96 3.37 -16.37 -17.37
CA GLU A 96 4.40 -15.57 -18.04
C GLU A 96 3.82 -14.72 -19.19
N SER A 97 3.02 -15.34 -20.06
CA SER A 97 2.33 -14.63 -21.15
C SER A 97 1.28 -13.66 -20.63
N LEU A 98 0.62 -13.98 -19.52
CA LEU A 98 -0.33 -13.07 -18.87
C LEU A 98 0.38 -11.82 -18.34
N VAL A 99 1.52 -11.96 -17.65
CA VAL A 99 2.32 -10.83 -17.15
C VAL A 99 2.77 -9.92 -18.28
N GLN A 100 3.28 -10.50 -19.38
CA GLN A 100 3.66 -9.73 -20.56
C GLN A 100 2.47 -9.01 -21.18
N THR A 101 1.30 -9.65 -21.22
CA THR A 101 0.07 -9.04 -21.72
C THR A 101 -0.39 -7.89 -20.83
N VAL A 102 -0.37 -8.07 -19.49
CA VAL A 102 -0.65 -7.01 -18.50
C VAL A 102 0.29 -5.82 -18.73
N HIS A 103 1.59 -6.09 -18.85
CA HIS A 103 2.60 -5.06 -19.09
C HIS A 103 2.35 -4.29 -20.39
N LEU A 104 1.97 -4.99 -21.47
CA LEU A 104 1.60 -4.33 -22.73
C LEU A 104 0.34 -3.48 -22.61
N VAL A 105 -0.70 -3.95 -21.92
CA VAL A 105 -1.94 -3.18 -21.72
C VAL A 105 -1.67 -1.91 -20.93
N VAL A 106 -0.92 -2.04 -19.83
CA VAL A 106 -0.51 -0.91 -18.98
C VAL A 106 0.37 0.08 -19.71
N LYS A 107 1.11 -0.35 -20.75
CA LYS A 107 2.00 0.54 -21.51
C LYS A 107 1.33 1.18 -22.73
N GLN A 108 0.41 0.47 -23.38
CA GLN A 108 -0.14 0.85 -24.69
C GLN A 108 -1.56 1.42 -24.61
N HIS A 109 -2.25 1.26 -23.48
CA HIS A 109 -3.62 1.73 -23.22
C HIS A 109 -4.56 1.45 -24.41
N PRO A 110 -4.79 0.18 -24.77
CA PRO A 110 -5.60 -0.15 -25.94
C PRO A 110 -7.04 0.35 -25.77
N THR A 111 -7.50 1.16 -26.73
CA THR A 111 -8.86 1.72 -26.71
C THR A 111 -9.90 0.63 -26.96
N VAL A 112 -10.73 0.32 -25.95
CA VAL A 112 -11.84 -0.64 -26.05
C VAL A 112 -13.16 0.08 -25.88
N GLN A 113 -14.15 -0.22 -26.73
CA GLN A 113 -15.50 0.34 -26.62
C GLN A 113 -16.15 -0.02 -25.27
N GLY A 114 -16.54 1.01 -24.51
CA GLY A 114 -17.10 0.85 -23.17
C GLY A 114 -16.05 0.81 -22.04
N ALA A 115 -14.77 1.00 -22.35
CA ALA A 115 -13.77 1.23 -21.32
C ALA A 115 -14.05 2.57 -20.63
N PRO A 116 -14.04 2.61 -19.28
CA PRO A 116 -14.02 3.88 -18.55
C PRO A 116 -12.67 4.58 -18.78
N LEU A 117 -12.60 5.86 -18.40
CA LEU A 117 -11.42 6.74 -18.53
C LEU A 117 -10.11 5.96 -18.31
N ASP A 118 -9.12 6.14 -19.19
CA ASP A 118 -7.93 5.28 -19.32
C ASP A 118 -7.27 4.89 -17.98
N ASP A 119 -7.19 5.81 -17.00
CA ASP A 119 -6.62 5.57 -15.66
C ASP A 119 -7.30 4.42 -14.89
N SER A 120 -8.57 4.16 -15.14
CA SER A 120 -9.35 3.10 -14.46
C SER A 120 -9.17 1.71 -15.09
N LEU A 121 -8.76 1.66 -16.36
CA LEU A 121 -8.53 0.38 -17.05
C LEU A 121 -7.27 -0.30 -16.50
N GLU A 122 -6.17 0.44 -16.39
CA GLU A 122 -4.91 -0.06 -15.82
C GLU A 122 -5.10 -0.61 -14.40
N VAL A 123 -5.81 0.16 -13.55
CA VAL A 123 -6.13 -0.23 -12.19
C VAL A 123 -6.92 -1.54 -12.19
N SER A 124 -7.95 -1.67 -13.04
CA SER A 124 -8.77 -2.88 -13.14
C SER A 124 -7.97 -4.10 -13.63
N VAL A 125 -7.07 -3.91 -14.59
CA VAL A 125 -6.17 -4.97 -15.08
C VAL A 125 -5.23 -5.42 -13.97
N LEU A 126 -4.63 -4.49 -13.22
CA LEU A 126 -3.73 -4.78 -12.11
C LEU A 126 -4.48 -5.44 -10.93
N GLU A 127 -5.71 -5.03 -10.62
CA GLU A 127 -6.56 -5.68 -9.62
C GLU A 127 -6.83 -7.14 -10.00
N LEU A 128 -7.23 -7.39 -11.26
CA LEU A 128 -7.45 -8.74 -11.76
C LEU A 128 -6.18 -9.59 -11.68
N PHE A 129 -5.04 -9.01 -12.08
CA PHE A 129 -3.75 -9.70 -12.05
C PHE A 129 -3.29 -10.03 -10.62
N TYR A 130 -3.48 -9.11 -9.67
CA TYR A 130 -3.21 -9.35 -8.26
C TYR A 130 -3.99 -10.55 -7.71
N ILE A 131 -5.30 -10.61 -7.99
CA ILE A 131 -6.15 -11.74 -7.54
C ILE A 131 -5.78 -13.04 -8.28
N TYR A 132 -5.40 -12.96 -9.55
CA TYR A 132 -4.88 -14.11 -10.29
C TYR A 132 -3.62 -14.68 -9.63
N MET A 133 -2.67 -13.83 -9.21
CA MET A 133 -1.45 -14.24 -8.52
C MET A 133 -1.76 -14.90 -7.16
N GLN A 134 -2.78 -14.43 -6.43
CA GLN A 134 -3.23 -15.06 -5.18
C GLN A 134 -3.72 -16.50 -5.40
N SER A 135 -4.27 -16.83 -6.57
CA SER A 135 -4.68 -18.20 -6.91
C SER A 135 -3.57 -19.06 -7.53
N SER A 136 -2.45 -18.45 -7.92
CA SER A 136 -1.34 -19.13 -8.60
C SER A 136 -0.40 -19.85 -7.64
N THR A 137 0.25 -20.93 -8.12
CA THR A 137 1.25 -21.69 -7.35
C THR A 137 2.61 -21.00 -7.36
N SER A 138 3.44 -21.23 -6.32
CA SER A 138 4.76 -20.62 -6.21
C SER A 138 5.68 -20.94 -7.39
N SER A 139 5.62 -22.15 -7.96
CA SER A 139 6.47 -22.54 -9.10
C SER A 139 6.18 -21.74 -10.36
N GLN A 140 4.90 -21.47 -10.64
CA GLN A 140 4.48 -20.65 -11.78
C GLN A 140 4.93 -19.19 -11.62
N LEU A 141 4.84 -18.67 -10.39
CA LEU A 141 5.28 -17.30 -10.08
C LEU A 141 6.80 -17.11 -10.27
N TRP A 142 7.59 -18.14 -9.97
CA TRP A 142 9.03 -18.14 -10.18
C TRP A 142 9.43 -17.98 -11.65
N GLU A 143 8.77 -18.71 -12.55
CA GLU A 143 9.03 -18.63 -13.99
C GLU A 143 8.73 -17.23 -14.52
N SER A 144 7.78 -16.52 -13.89
CA SER A 144 7.34 -15.20 -14.33
C SER A 144 8.17 -14.01 -13.86
N TRP A 145 9.20 -14.22 -13.04
CA TRP A 145 9.94 -13.13 -12.39
C TRP A 145 10.51 -12.11 -13.38
N SER A 146 11.10 -12.57 -14.49
CA SER A 146 11.75 -11.67 -15.45
C SER A 146 10.78 -10.71 -16.11
N SER A 147 9.61 -11.19 -16.52
CA SER A 147 8.52 -10.38 -17.08
C SER A 147 7.86 -9.51 -16.00
N LEU A 148 7.71 -10.04 -14.78
CA LEU A 148 7.15 -9.29 -13.65
C LEU A 148 8.04 -8.11 -13.27
N LEU A 149 9.35 -8.29 -13.23
CA LEU A 149 10.31 -7.22 -12.96
C LEU A 149 10.20 -6.07 -13.99
N GLY A 150 9.93 -6.40 -15.25
CA GLY A 150 9.64 -5.42 -16.30
C GLY A 150 8.39 -4.58 -15.98
N LEU A 151 7.29 -5.26 -15.62
CA LEU A 151 6.04 -4.61 -15.20
C LEU A 151 6.25 -3.74 -13.95
N LEU A 152 6.96 -4.22 -12.94
CA LEU A 152 7.21 -3.48 -11.70
C LEU A 152 8.02 -2.20 -11.94
N ARG A 153 9.01 -2.25 -12.84
CA ARG A 153 9.85 -1.09 -13.20
C ARG A 153 9.04 -0.01 -13.91
N ASP A 154 8.26 -0.39 -14.91
CA ASP A 154 7.39 0.56 -15.62
C ASP A 154 6.23 1.03 -14.72
N GLY A 155 5.84 0.20 -13.74
CA GLY A 155 4.87 0.49 -12.70
C GLY A 155 5.16 1.72 -11.83
N LEU A 156 6.43 2.14 -11.74
CA LEU A 156 6.86 3.32 -10.99
C LEU A 156 6.32 4.64 -11.56
N MET A 157 5.96 4.66 -12.85
CA MET A 157 5.50 5.86 -13.55
C MET A 157 3.97 5.93 -13.68
N LEU A 158 3.24 4.95 -13.14
CA LEU A 158 1.79 4.88 -13.25
C LEU A 158 1.09 5.82 -12.28
N SER A 159 -0.23 5.93 -12.45
CA SER A 159 -1.10 6.68 -11.52
C SER A 159 -0.96 6.15 -10.07
N PRO A 160 -1.19 6.99 -9.04
CA PRO A 160 -1.03 6.56 -7.64
C PRO A 160 -1.83 5.30 -7.27
N PRO A 161 -3.10 5.12 -7.70
CA PRO A 161 -3.83 3.87 -7.45
C PRO A 161 -3.16 2.63 -8.06
N ALA A 162 -2.63 2.75 -9.28
CA ALA A 162 -1.90 1.67 -9.94
C ALA A 162 -0.57 1.37 -9.23
N LEU A 163 0.17 2.40 -8.80
CA LEU A 163 1.39 2.26 -8.01
C LEU A 163 1.18 1.44 -6.72
N PHE A 164 0.06 1.67 -6.02
CA PHE A 164 -0.28 0.91 -4.82
C PHE A 164 -0.54 -0.57 -5.12
N LEU A 165 -1.16 -0.88 -6.26
CA LEU A 165 -1.36 -2.25 -6.71
C LEU A 165 -0.05 -2.91 -7.11
N ILE A 166 0.86 -2.19 -7.76
CA ILE A 166 2.21 -2.68 -8.09
C ILE A 166 2.97 -3.07 -6.82
N LEU A 167 2.89 -2.26 -5.76
CA LEU A 167 3.48 -2.60 -4.46
C LEU A 167 2.82 -3.84 -3.83
N ALA A 168 1.49 -3.96 -3.92
CA ALA A 168 0.75 -5.13 -3.42
C ALA A 168 1.11 -6.41 -4.19
N ILE A 169 1.23 -6.33 -5.52
CA ILE A 169 1.67 -7.41 -6.41
C ILE A 169 3.07 -7.89 -6.04
N LEU A 170 4.01 -6.95 -5.81
CA LEU A 170 5.35 -7.28 -5.36
C LEU A 170 5.32 -8.01 -4.02
N ASN A 171 4.53 -7.52 -3.05
CA ASN A 171 4.41 -8.15 -1.75
C ASN A 171 3.81 -9.56 -1.84
N GLU A 172 2.76 -9.77 -2.63
CA GLU A 172 2.18 -11.09 -2.86
C GLU A 172 3.21 -12.07 -3.44
N TRP A 173 4.01 -11.61 -4.41
CA TRP A 173 5.09 -12.40 -4.98
C TRP A 173 6.13 -12.77 -3.90
N VAL A 174 6.61 -11.78 -3.12
CA VAL A 174 7.63 -11.99 -2.08
C VAL A 174 7.15 -12.92 -0.96
N GLN A 175 5.87 -12.86 -0.59
CA GLN A 175 5.31 -13.74 0.45
C GLN A 175 5.20 -15.20 -0.04
N LYS A 176 4.92 -15.42 -1.33
CA LYS A 176 4.76 -16.75 -1.91
C LYS A 176 6.05 -17.39 -2.40
N CYS A 177 7.04 -16.57 -2.73
CA CYS A 177 8.33 -16.99 -3.25
C CYS A 177 9.42 -16.78 -2.18
N PRO A 178 9.88 -17.85 -1.50
CA PRO A 178 10.98 -17.75 -0.52
C PRO A 178 12.29 -17.30 -1.19
N PRO A 179 13.33 -16.86 -0.44
CA PRO A 179 14.36 -15.96 -0.97
C PRO A 179 15.10 -16.49 -2.21
N PHE A 180 15.50 -15.56 -3.09
CA PHE A 180 16.27 -15.86 -4.29
C PHE A 180 17.57 -16.58 -3.97
N GLN A 181 17.85 -17.63 -4.75
CA GLN A 181 19.16 -18.27 -4.76
C GLN A 181 20.17 -17.44 -5.57
N ASP A 182 19.72 -16.79 -6.65
CA ASP A 182 20.56 -15.92 -7.45
C ASP A 182 20.74 -14.55 -6.77
N LYS A 183 22.00 -14.18 -6.56
CA LYS A 183 22.39 -12.87 -6.01
C LYS A 183 22.01 -11.72 -6.93
N LYS A 184 21.91 -11.93 -8.25
CA LYS A 184 21.48 -10.90 -9.19
C LYS A 184 20.00 -10.58 -8.96
N ASP A 185 19.15 -11.59 -9.03
CA ASP A 185 17.70 -11.40 -8.87
C ASP A 185 17.36 -10.88 -7.46
N GLN A 186 18.10 -11.32 -6.43
CA GLN A 186 17.97 -10.75 -5.09
C GLN A 186 18.28 -9.24 -5.03
N ARG A 187 19.27 -8.77 -5.79
CA ARG A 187 19.60 -7.34 -5.88
C ARG A 187 18.54 -6.57 -6.66
N ASP A 188 18.05 -7.15 -7.77
CA ASP A 188 16.97 -6.56 -8.56
C ASP A 188 15.69 -6.43 -7.72
N LEU A 189 15.35 -7.44 -6.91
CA LEU A 189 14.25 -7.40 -5.95
C LEU A 189 14.43 -6.25 -4.94
N GLN A 190 15.61 -6.12 -4.33
CA GLN A 190 15.88 -5.06 -3.36
C GLN A 190 15.83 -3.67 -3.98
N ASP A 191 16.35 -3.50 -5.19
CA ASP A 191 16.33 -2.24 -5.92
C ASP A 191 14.89 -1.81 -6.22
N ILE A 192 14.06 -2.72 -6.76
CA ILE A 192 12.66 -2.39 -7.08
C ILE A 192 11.82 -2.16 -5.82
N THR A 193 12.02 -2.95 -4.75
CA THR A 193 11.38 -2.71 -3.44
C THR A 193 11.70 -1.33 -2.90
N SER A 194 12.98 -0.93 -2.90
CA SER A 194 13.39 0.39 -2.42
C SER A 194 12.74 1.51 -3.23
N LYS A 195 12.72 1.39 -4.56
CA LYS A 195 12.13 2.40 -5.46
C LYS A 195 10.62 2.52 -5.30
N LEU A 196 9.91 1.41 -5.18
CA LEU A 196 8.45 1.42 -4.97
C LEU A 196 8.08 2.00 -3.60
N VAL A 197 8.83 1.66 -2.54
CA VAL A 197 8.62 2.25 -1.22
C VAL A 197 8.90 3.75 -1.22
N GLU A 198 9.96 4.20 -1.90
CA GLU A 198 10.24 5.64 -2.05
C GLU A 198 9.15 6.35 -2.85
N ALA A 199 8.65 5.76 -3.95
CA ALA A 199 7.57 6.32 -4.75
C ALA A 199 6.27 6.45 -3.93
N CYS A 200 5.84 5.38 -3.24
CA CYS A 200 4.68 5.42 -2.35
C CYS A 200 4.88 6.40 -1.19
N GLY A 201 6.10 6.47 -0.64
CA GLY A 201 6.47 7.43 0.39
C GLY A 201 6.37 8.89 -0.07
N ASN A 202 6.70 9.17 -1.33
CA ASN A 202 6.55 10.51 -1.91
C ASN A 202 5.08 10.89 -2.08
N VAL A 203 4.23 9.94 -2.50
CA VAL A 203 2.77 10.17 -2.55
C VAL A 203 2.22 10.43 -1.14
N ALA A 204 2.64 9.65 -0.14
CA ALA A 204 2.26 9.86 1.27
C ALA A 204 2.75 11.20 1.86
N GLY A 205 3.79 11.79 1.27
CA GLY A 205 4.32 13.10 1.64
C GLY A 205 3.72 14.27 0.84
N ALA A 206 2.89 14.02 -0.18
CA ALA A 206 2.43 15.06 -1.11
C ALA A 206 1.50 16.12 -0.47
N CYS A 207 0.86 15.79 0.65
CA CYS A 207 0.08 16.73 1.48
C CYS A 207 0.93 17.69 2.33
N LEU A 208 2.25 17.52 2.32
CA LEU A 208 3.17 18.37 3.07
C LEU A 208 3.69 19.49 2.16
N GLU A 209 3.54 20.75 2.56
CA GLU A 209 4.14 21.85 1.80
C GLU A 209 5.67 21.70 1.75
N GLN A 210 6.25 21.65 0.55
CA GLN A 210 7.67 21.96 0.36
C GLN A 210 7.87 23.45 0.55
N LYS A 211 8.36 23.88 1.73
CA LYS A 211 8.96 25.22 1.87
C LYS A 211 10.43 25.16 1.50
N THR A 212 10.76 25.64 0.31
CA THR A 212 12.15 25.79 -0.13
C THR A 212 12.89 26.90 0.64
N TRP A 213 14.19 26.65 0.75
CA TRP A 213 15.37 27.51 0.94
C TRP A 213 15.93 27.90 2.32
N LEU A 214 15.20 27.89 3.45
CA LEU A 214 15.83 28.23 4.76
C LEU A 214 15.48 27.40 6.01
N GLY A 215 14.77 26.28 5.90
CA GLY A 215 14.64 25.37 7.06
C GLY A 215 13.51 24.36 6.91
N ARG A 216 13.83 23.09 7.20
CA ARG A 216 12.88 21.96 7.23
C ARG A 216 11.86 22.14 8.35
N VAL A 217 10.72 22.76 8.03
CA VAL A 217 9.50 22.65 8.83
C VAL A 217 8.36 22.35 7.86
N PHE A 218 7.86 21.13 7.91
CA PHE A 218 6.71 20.68 7.13
C PHE A 218 5.44 21.14 7.82
N THR A 219 4.65 21.97 7.15
CA THR A 219 3.28 22.31 7.58
C THR A 219 2.29 21.67 6.61
N PRO A 220 1.15 21.16 7.10
CA PRO A 220 0.08 20.68 6.23
C PRO A 220 -0.44 21.85 5.38
N VAL A 221 -0.72 21.60 4.10
CA VAL A 221 -1.40 22.57 3.24
C VAL A 221 -2.78 22.85 3.83
N LYS A 222 -3.05 24.11 4.20
CA LYS A 222 -4.43 24.54 4.44
C LYS A 222 -5.11 24.65 3.08
N VAL A 223 -6.18 23.88 2.87
CA VAL A 223 -7.03 24.05 1.69
C VAL A 223 -7.84 25.32 1.91
N ASP A 224 -7.36 26.47 1.40
CA ASP A 224 -8.18 27.68 1.35
C ASP A 224 -9.30 27.47 0.30
N PRO A 225 -10.58 27.65 0.68
CA PRO A 225 -11.67 27.58 -0.27
C PRO A 225 -11.67 28.85 -1.12
N GLU A 226 -11.45 28.68 -2.42
CA GLU A 226 -11.73 29.61 -3.53
C GLU A 226 -11.07 31.01 -3.49
N SER A 227 -10.04 31.19 -4.33
CA SER A 227 -9.78 32.47 -5.00
C SER A 227 -9.69 32.24 -6.51
N PRO A 228 -10.47 32.96 -7.33
CA PRO A 228 -10.49 32.77 -8.77
C PRO A 228 -9.42 33.64 -9.41
N ASP A 229 -8.18 33.18 -9.45
CA ASP A 229 -7.17 33.75 -10.34
C ASP A 229 -6.56 32.64 -11.21
N GLU A 230 -7.13 32.56 -12.42
CA GLU A 230 -6.73 31.72 -13.53
C GLU A 230 -5.34 32.16 -14.04
N THR A 231 -4.25 31.51 -13.63
CA THR A 231 -2.98 31.50 -14.42
C THR A 231 -1.91 30.48 -13.95
N ALA A 232 -2.27 29.41 -13.22
CA ALA A 232 -1.30 28.37 -12.83
C ALA A 232 -1.92 26.95 -12.75
N ASN A 233 -2.54 26.46 -13.83
CA ASN A 233 -3.47 25.33 -13.74
C ASN A 233 -2.92 23.92 -14.05
N THR A 234 -1.62 23.73 -14.35
CA THR A 234 -1.09 22.37 -14.62
C THR A 234 -0.37 21.76 -13.40
N SER A 235 0.39 22.54 -12.63
CA SER A 235 1.12 22.05 -11.45
C SER A 235 0.25 21.89 -10.19
N LYS A 236 -0.79 22.75 -10.03
CA LYS A 236 -1.75 22.65 -8.93
C LYS A 236 -2.69 21.44 -9.07
N SER A 237 -2.98 21.00 -10.30
CA SER A 237 -3.83 19.83 -10.55
C SER A 237 -3.14 18.53 -10.13
N ALA A 238 -1.87 18.34 -10.52
CA ALA A 238 -1.09 17.16 -10.15
C ALA A 238 -0.84 17.07 -8.63
N SER A 239 -0.56 18.19 -7.95
CA SER A 239 -0.41 18.20 -6.49
C SER A 239 -1.72 17.84 -5.78
N ASN A 240 -2.86 18.36 -6.24
CA ASN A 240 -4.17 18.05 -5.64
C ASN A 240 -4.56 16.58 -5.81
N ILE A 241 -4.26 15.97 -6.97
CA ILE A 241 -4.50 14.54 -7.22
C ILE A 241 -3.63 13.67 -6.29
N LEU A 242 -2.35 13.98 -6.14
CA LEU A 242 -1.45 13.25 -5.23
C LEU A 242 -1.88 13.39 -3.76
N GLN A 243 -2.39 14.56 -3.38
CA GLN A 243 -2.89 14.82 -2.02
C GLN A 243 -4.11 13.97 -1.68
N GLN A 244 -5.04 13.79 -2.63
CA GLN A 244 -6.21 12.92 -2.46
C GLN A 244 -5.82 11.45 -2.21
N HIS A 245 -4.66 11.01 -2.71
CA HIS A 245 -4.18 9.64 -2.57
C HIS A 245 -3.18 9.45 -1.42
N SER A 246 -2.78 10.51 -0.71
CA SER A 246 -1.79 10.46 0.37
C SER A 246 -2.21 9.51 1.51
N ILE A 247 -3.46 9.61 1.98
CA ILE A 247 -3.97 8.75 3.06
C ILE A 247 -3.95 7.28 2.62
N ARG A 248 -4.37 7.00 1.38
CA ARG A 248 -4.37 5.63 0.85
C ARG A 248 -2.96 5.08 0.73
N ALA A 249 -1.98 5.90 0.31
CA ALA A 249 -0.57 5.51 0.28
C ALA A 249 -0.06 5.11 1.67
N GLN A 250 -0.37 5.91 2.70
CA GLN A 250 0.02 5.65 4.09
C GLN A 250 -0.58 4.33 4.61
N LEU A 251 -1.86 4.07 4.34
CA LEU A 251 -2.55 2.85 4.75
C LEU A 251 -2.01 1.60 4.04
N VAL A 252 -1.73 1.68 2.73
CA VAL A 252 -1.12 0.58 1.98
C VAL A 252 0.29 0.29 2.50
N LEU A 253 1.10 1.32 2.73
CA LEU A 253 2.42 1.16 3.35
C LEU A 253 2.30 0.54 4.75
N ALA A 254 1.32 0.95 5.56
CA ALA A 254 1.12 0.42 6.90
C ALA A 254 0.91 -1.10 6.88
N GLN A 255 0.14 -1.59 5.90
CA GLN A 255 -0.21 -3.00 5.77
C GLN A 255 0.93 -3.86 5.19
N VAL A 256 1.65 -3.34 4.21
CA VAL A 256 2.56 -4.15 3.36
C VAL A 256 4.03 -4.03 3.76
N LEU A 257 4.46 -2.86 4.26
CA LEU A 257 5.88 -2.52 4.31
C LEU A 257 6.70 -3.42 5.26
N ALA A 258 6.22 -3.66 6.47
CA ALA A 258 6.96 -4.41 7.47
C ALA A 258 7.25 -5.88 7.06
N PRO A 259 6.25 -6.69 6.63
CA PRO A 259 6.52 -8.06 6.17
C PRO A 259 7.34 -8.08 4.87
N LEU A 260 7.11 -7.14 3.95
CA LEU A 260 7.87 -7.04 2.70
C LEU A 260 9.37 -6.85 2.97
N LEU A 261 9.72 -5.93 3.87
CA LEU A 261 11.11 -5.65 4.21
C LEU A 261 11.76 -6.80 4.98
N ASP A 262 11.00 -7.53 5.78
CA ASP A 262 11.56 -8.63 6.56
C ASP A 262 12.01 -9.81 5.69
N ILE A 263 11.22 -10.15 4.67
CA ILE A 263 11.53 -11.23 3.72
C ILE A 263 12.57 -10.78 2.69
N THR A 264 12.45 -9.54 2.18
CA THR A 264 13.33 -9.04 1.10
C THR A 264 14.76 -8.78 1.56
N TYR A 265 14.95 -8.35 2.80
CA TYR A 265 16.28 -8.00 3.33
C TYR A 265 16.71 -8.99 4.40
N GLY A 266 17.74 -9.77 4.08
CA GLY A 266 18.38 -10.67 5.03
C GLY A 266 19.04 -9.91 6.18
N SER A 267 19.45 -10.66 7.21
CA SER A 267 19.98 -10.12 8.47
C SER A 267 21.19 -9.18 8.30
N GLN A 268 22.03 -9.42 7.28
CA GLN A 268 23.24 -8.65 7.02
C GLN A 268 22.98 -7.31 6.31
N GLU A 269 21.77 -7.10 5.76
CA GLU A 269 21.44 -5.94 4.94
C GLU A 269 20.45 -5.00 5.62
N LYS A 270 20.16 -5.24 6.90
CA LYS A 270 19.20 -4.45 7.68
C LYS A 270 19.60 -2.96 7.83
N GLU A 271 20.88 -2.62 7.63
CA GLU A 271 21.30 -1.19 7.57
C GLU A 271 20.75 -0.46 6.34
N LYS A 272 20.63 -1.14 5.19
CA LYS A 272 19.98 -0.58 4.00
C LYS A 272 18.50 -0.28 4.29
N VAL A 273 17.84 -1.19 5.03
CA VAL A 273 16.46 -1.01 5.47
C VAL A 273 16.31 0.20 6.39
N ALA A 274 17.22 0.38 7.36
CA ALA A 274 17.20 1.56 8.22
C ALA A 274 17.34 2.87 7.42
N THR A 275 18.16 2.89 6.36
CA THR A 275 18.32 4.06 5.49
C THR A 275 17.06 4.36 4.70
N LEU A 276 16.45 3.35 4.10
CA LEU A 276 15.17 3.46 3.37
C LEU A 276 14.06 3.97 4.30
N LEU A 277 13.93 3.38 5.50
CA LEU A 277 12.93 3.78 6.48
C LEU A 277 13.18 5.19 7.00
N THR A 278 14.41 5.64 7.15
CA THR A 278 14.70 7.02 7.59
C THR A 278 14.13 8.03 6.58
N LYS A 279 14.32 7.80 5.28
CA LYS A 279 13.72 8.64 4.23
C LYS A 279 12.20 8.60 4.26
N LEU A 280 11.61 7.42 4.49
CA LEU A 280 10.16 7.29 4.60
C LEU A 280 9.63 8.04 5.83
N MET A 281 10.33 7.96 6.96
CA MET A 281 9.98 8.66 8.20
C MET A 281 9.99 10.18 8.01
N ASP A 282 10.88 10.73 7.18
CA ASP A 282 10.87 12.17 6.83
C ASP A 282 9.54 12.62 6.20
N ASN A 283 8.87 11.74 5.43
CA ASN A 283 7.58 12.01 4.79
C ASN A 283 6.39 11.73 5.72
N ILE A 284 6.56 10.91 6.76
CA ILE A 284 5.49 10.44 7.65
C ILE A 284 5.42 11.26 8.94
N LEU A 285 6.58 11.61 9.51
CA LEU A 285 6.70 12.29 10.79
C LEU A 285 5.92 13.61 10.88
N PRO A 286 5.83 14.44 9.82
CA PRO A 286 5.03 15.66 9.87
C PRO A 286 3.54 15.41 10.13
N HIS A 287 2.99 14.31 9.61
CA HIS A 287 1.60 13.91 9.85
C HIS A 287 1.38 13.49 11.31
N LEU A 288 2.39 12.91 11.96
CA LEU A 288 2.34 12.54 13.39
C LEU A 288 2.52 13.74 14.33
N LYS A 289 3.00 14.88 13.83
CA LYS A 289 3.13 16.13 14.62
C LYS A 289 1.87 16.99 14.53
N ASN A 290 1.03 16.77 13.54
CA ASN A 290 -0.15 17.57 13.28
C ASN A 290 -1.41 16.90 13.84
N HIS A 291 -2.10 17.58 14.75
CA HIS A 291 -3.34 17.10 15.36
C HIS A 291 -4.58 17.85 14.85
N SER A 292 -4.50 18.44 13.64
CA SER A 292 -5.67 19.04 12.98
C SER A 292 -6.75 17.99 12.75
N PRO A 293 -8.06 18.32 12.90
CA PRO A 293 -9.16 17.39 12.64
C PRO A 293 -9.18 16.87 11.19
N GLU A 294 -8.64 17.64 10.23
CA GLU A 294 -8.51 17.21 8.83
C GLU A 294 -7.41 16.15 8.64
N ASN A 295 -6.46 16.06 9.57
CA ASN A 295 -5.31 15.15 9.51
C ASN A 295 -5.55 13.85 10.28
N THR A 296 -6.67 13.70 10.96
CA THR A 296 -6.97 12.57 11.85
C THR A 296 -6.74 11.21 11.18
N GLN A 297 -7.21 11.03 9.95
CA GLN A 297 -7.03 9.79 9.18
C GLN A 297 -5.56 9.52 8.82
N SER A 298 -4.81 10.56 8.46
CA SER A 298 -3.37 10.44 8.17
C SER A 298 -2.59 10.11 9.44
N PHE A 299 -2.92 10.76 10.56
CA PHE A 299 -2.32 10.47 11.86
C PHE A 299 -2.55 9.00 12.26
N GLN A 300 -3.78 8.49 12.07
CA GLN A 300 -4.11 7.09 12.32
C GLN A 300 -3.30 6.14 11.42
N ALA A 301 -3.28 6.38 10.10
CA ALA A 301 -2.54 5.56 9.14
C ALA A 301 -1.03 5.52 9.45
N CYS A 302 -0.44 6.67 9.73
CA CYS A 302 0.97 6.79 10.10
C CYS A 302 1.29 6.13 11.44
N SER A 303 0.37 6.23 12.42
CA SER A 303 0.50 5.54 13.72
C SER A 303 0.45 4.03 13.55
N GLN A 304 -0.44 3.52 12.70
CA GLN A 304 -0.52 2.10 12.36
C GLN A 304 0.76 1.61 11.66
N LEU A 305 1.27 2.35 10.68
CA LEU A 305 2.53 2.03 10.01
C LEU A 305 3.68 1.94 11.02
N LEU A 306 3.80 2.93 11.90
CA LEU A 306 4.85 2.97 12.90
C LEU A 306 4.72 1.82 13.91
N ALA A 307 3.50 1.49 14.33
CA ALA A 307 3.24 0.33 15.19
C ALA A 307 3.72 -0.97 14.53
N ASN A 308 3.37 -1.19 13.25
CA ASN A 308 3.77 -2.38 12.50
C ASN A 308 5.29 -2.45 12.29
N LEU A 309 5.95 -1.32 12.01
CA LEU A 309 7.42 -1.26 11.90
C LEU A 309 8.09 -1.48 13.25
N SER A 310 7.51 -0.99 14.36
CA SER A 310 8.11 -1.04 15.69
C SER A 310 8.31 -2.46 16.22
N GLY A 311 7.52 -3.43 15.74
CA GLY A 311 7.69 -4.85 16.08
C GLY A 311 9.00 -5.45 15.57
N PHE A 312 9.69 -4.81 14.63
CA PHE A 312 10.95 -5.28 14.06
C PHE A 312 12.13 -4.47 14.60
N GLN A 313 12.98 -5.08 15.44
CA GLN A 313 14.07 -4.36 16.12
C GLN A 313 15.02 -3.60 15.18
N TYR A 314 15.26 -4.13 13.98
CA TYR A 314 16.16 -3.49 13.02
C TYR A 314 15.64 -2.15 12.46
N THR A 315 14.33 -1.89 12.53
CA THR A 315 13.72 -0.64 12.06
C THR A 315 13.95 0.51 13.05
N ARG A 316 14.24 0.19 14.31
CA ARG A 316 14.33 1.12 15.44
C ARG A 316 15.21 2.34 15.19
N LYS A 317 16.35 2.15 14.52
CA LYS A 317 17.31 3.23 14.20
C LYS A 317 16.65 4.36 13.39
N ALA A 318 15.64 4.05 12.57
CA ALA A 318 14.98 5.01 11.69
C ALA A 318 13.95 5.90 12.42
N TRP A 319 13.34 5.45 13.51
CA TRP A 319 12.20 6.15 14.14
C TRP A 319 12.38 6.46 15.63
N LYS A 320 13.28 5.77 16.35
CA LYS A 320 13.42 5.88 17.83
C LYS A 320 13.49 7.32 18.32
N ARG A 321 14.40 8.13 17.75
CA ARG A 321 14.64 9.51 18.19
C ARG A 321 13.37 10.34 18.03
N ASP A 322 12.77 10.28 16.86
CA ASP A 322 11.65 11.15 16.52
C ASP A 322 10.39 10.78 17.30
N VAL A 323 10.16 9.48 17.55
CA VAL A 323 9.09 8.99 18.43
C VAL A 323 9.31 9.38 19.88
N PHE A 324 10.55 9.30 20.37
CA PHE A 324 10.88 9.74 21.72
C PHE A 324 10.65 11.26 21.88
N ASP A 325 10.98 12.06 20.87
CA ASP A 325 10.70 13.50 20.87
C ASP A 325 9.20 13.80 20.82
N LEU A 326 8.42 13.02 20.06
CA LEU A 326 6.95 13.09 20.07
C LEU A 326 6.37 12.74 21.44
N LEU A 327 6.87 11.69 22.09
CA LEU A 327 6.43 11.26 23.41
C LEU A 327 6.61 12.36 24.46
N LEU A 328 7.69 13.13 24.37
CA LEU A 328 7.96 14.26 25.28
C LEU A 328 7.10 15.50 24.96
N SER A 329 6.39 15.52 23.83
CA SER A 329 5.51 16.62 23.44
C SER A 329 4.14 16.47 24.09
N SER A 330 3.64 17.51 24.76
CA SER A 330 2.28 17.50 25.34
C SER A 330 1.18 17.47 24.27
N SER A 331 1.52 17.69 23.00
CA SER A 331 0.58 17.64 21.88
C SER A 331 0.22 16.21 21.48
N LEU A 332 1.12 15.24 21.72
CA LEU A 332 0.91 13.86 21.31
C LEU A 332 -0.40 13.28 21.84
N PHE A 333 -0.71 13.56 23.11
CA PHE A 333 -1.90 13.04 23.81
C PHE A 333 -3.21 13.69 23.36
N GLN A 334 -3.19 14.62 22.39
CA GLN A 334 -4.39 15.17 21.75
C GLN A 334 -4.90 14.29 20.59
N MET A 335 -4.53 13.01 20.57
CA MET A 335 -4.93 12.04 19.55
C MET A 335 -6.34 11.48 19.78
N GLU A 336 -6.95 10.93 18.71
CA GLU A 336 -8.22 10.21 18.79
C GLU A 336 -8.06 8.84 19.47
N PHE A 337 -9.13 8.33 20.09
CA PHE A 337 -9.14 7.09 20.85
C PHE A 337 -8.64 5.88 20.06
N ASP A 338 -8.99 5.78 18.77
CA ASP A 338 -8.60 4.65 17.91
C ASP A 338 -7.07 4.56 17.67
N CYS A 339 -6.35 5.66 17.88
CA CYS A 339 -4.90 5.69 17.74
C CYS A 339 -4.18 5.18 19.00
N LEU A 340 -4.85 5.13 20.15
CA LEU A 340 -4.22 4.77 21.43
C LEU A 340 -3.66 3.35 21.41
N SER A 341 -4.36 2.39 20.80
CA SER A 341 -3.88 1.01 20.69
C SER A 341 -2.54 0.92 19.96
N HIS A 342 -2.40 1.67 18.86
CA HIS A 342 -1.17 1.74 18.08
C HIS A 342 -0.03 2.38 18.88
N TRP A 343 -0.30 3.50 19.56
CA TRP A 343 0.69 4.20 20.38
C TRP A 343 1.13 3.41 21.60
N THR A 344 0.22 2.63 22.20
CA THR A 344 0.56 1.64 23.23
C THR A 344 1.60 0.64 22.72
N THR A 345 1.37 0.03 21.56
CA THR A 345 2.33 -0.91 20.96
C THR A 345 3.67 -0.24 20.64
N ILE A 346 3.65 0.98 20.10
CA ILE A 346 4.87 1.73 19.78
C ILE A 346 5.69 2.00 21.03
N ILE A 347 5.05 2.48 22.11
CA ILE A 347 5.71 2.86 23.35
C ILE A 347 6.21 1.62 24.10
N ASP A 348 5.43 0.54 24.13
CA ASP A 348 5.89 -0.74 24.67
C ASP A 348 7.14 -1.21 23.92
N ASN A 349 7.10 -1.26 22.58
CA ASN A 349 8.26 -1.63 21.78
C ASN A 349 9.45 -0.68 21.96
N LEU A 350 9.20 0.61 22.22
CA LEU A 350 10.23 1.60 22.51
C LEU A 350 10.91 1.30 23.85
N MET A 351 10.15 0.98 24.90
CA MET A 351 10.66 0.76 26.26
C MET A 351 11.26 -0.63 26.45
N THR A 352 10.59 -1.67 25.95
CA THR A 352 10.95 -3.07 26.17
C THR A 352 12.25 -3.45 25.46
N ASN A 353 12.51 -2.89 24.28
CA ASN A 353 13.70 -3.23 23.50
C ASN A 353 14.97 -2.44 23.88
N ASP A 354 14.94 -1.53 24.87
CA ASP A 354 16.10 -0.74 25.27
C ASP A 354 15.96 -0.06 26.66
N MET A 355 16.65 -0.62 27.64
CA MET A 355 16.71 -0.11 29.02
C MET A 355 17.27 1.31 29.15
N THR A 356 18.01 1.81 28.15
CA THR A 356 18.57 3.17 28.17
C THR A 356 17.51 4.23 27.91
N THR A 357 16.54 3.97 27.04
CA THR A 357 15.44 4.90 26.75
C THR A 357 14.55 5.16 27.95
N PHE A 358 14.23 4.12 28.72
CA PHE A 358 13.48 4.25 29.96
C PHE A 358 14.29 5.05 31.01
N ARG A 359 15.60 4.79 31.10
CA ARG A 359 16.51 5.53 31.98
C ARG A 359 16.58 7.01 31.58
N ASP A 360 16.70 7.32 30.30
CA ASP A 360 16.74 8.70 29.79
C ASP A 360 15.42 9.43 30.07
N LEU A 361 14.28 8.75 29.93
CA LEU A 361 12.98 9.28 30.31
C LEU A 361 12.93 9.56 31.82
N MET A 362 13.35 8.61 32.66
CA MET A 362 13.45 8.78 34.11
C MET A 362 14.39 9.94 34.49
N SER A 363 15.53 10.10 33.81
CA SER A 363 16.45 11.20 34.03
C SER A 363 15.85 12.55 33.64
N LYS A 364 15.06 12.62 32.56
CA LYS A 364 14.33 13.85 32.19
C LYS A 364 13.21 14.17 33.19
N VAL A 365 12.44 13.18 33.64
CA VAL A 365 11.42 13.32 34.71
C VAL A 365 12.06 13.79 36.02
N ALA A 366 13.17 13.17 36.44
CA ALA A 366 13.89 13.52 37.67
C ALA A 366 14.57 14.90 37.58
N GLY A 367 15.11 15.25 36.41
CA GLY A 367 15.70 16.57 36.14
C GLY A 367 14.69 17.72 36.26
N LEU A 368 13.40 17.48 35.97
CA LEU A 368 12.32 18.45 36.14
C LEU A 368 12.00 18.73 37.62
N GLN A 369 12.38 17.82 38.53
CA GLN A 369 12.23 17.98 39.98
C GLN A 369 13.41 18.75 40.62
N SER A 370 14.59 18.79 39.97
CA SER A 370 15.79 19.48 40.50
C SER A 370 16.07 20.86 39.88
N GLY A 371 15.23 21.34 38.96
CA GLY A 371 15.42 22.65 38.30
C GLY A 371 14.93 23.83 39.16
N SER A 372 15.88 24.57 39.72
CA SER A 372 15.70 25.86 40.40
C SER A 372 14.76 26.82 39.66
N TYR A 373 13.94 27.52 40.44
CA TYR A 373 12.93 28.52 40.08
C TYR A 373 13.54 29.73 39.33
N SER A 374 13.87 29.61 38.04
CA SER A 374 14.20 30.77 37.20
C SER A 374 12.90 31.44 36.72
N LEU A 375 12.49 32.45 37.48
CA LEU A 375 11.21 33.16 37.42
C LEU A 375 10.95 34.01 36.15
N PHE A 376 11.88 34.08 35.18
CA PHE A 376 11.82 35.09 34.11
C PHE A 376 12.05 34.61 32.67
N SER A 377 11.95 33.30 32.37
CA SER A 377 11.83 32.86 30.97
C SER A 377 10.68 31.86 30.80
N SER A 378 9.59 32.34 30.22
CA SER A 378 8.43 31.57 29.72
C SER A 378 7.84 30.50 30.66
N LYS A 379 7.14 30.95 31.72
CA LYS A 379 6.35 30.08 32.62
C LYS A 379 5.36 29.16 31.87
N GLY A 380 4.84 29.58 30.71
CA GLY A 380 3.89 28.79 29.92
C GLY A 380 4.51 27.60 29.19
N THR A 381 5.70 27.76 28.61
CA THR A 381 6.35 26.67 27.86
C THR A 381 7.00 25.65 28.80
N GLY A 382 7.55 26.10 29.94
CA GLY A 382 8.14 25.21 30.94
C GLY A 382 7.13 24.30 31.66
N VAL A 383 5.93 24.81 31.96
CA VAL A 383 4.83 24.02 32.55
C VAL A 383 4.24 23.04 31.54
N ARG A 384 4.08 23.44 30.28
CA ARG A 384 3.60 22.54 29.21
C ARG A 384 4.59 21.41 28.89
N ALA A 385 5.89 21.70 28.89
CA ALA A 385 6.94 20.68 28.76
C ALA A 385 6.97 19.73 29.98
N LYS A 386 6.80 20.26 31.20
CA LYS A 386 6.65 19.43 32.41
C LYS A 386 5.41 18.53 32.36
N GLY A 387 4.28 19.05 31.87
CA GLY A 387 3.04 18.29 31.69
C GLY A 387 3.20 17.13 30.72
N GLY A 388 3.76 17.36 29.53
CA GLY A 388 3.97 16.30 28.53
C GLY A 388 4.87 15.17 29.02
N VAL A 389 5.91 15.48 29.83
CA VAL A 389 6.78 14.46 30.43
C VAL A 389 6.07 13.64 31.50
N ILE A 390 5.16 14.25 32.27
CA ILE A 390 4.35 13.54 33.29
C ILE A 390 3.27 12.68 32.62
N GLU A 391 2.64 13.18 31.55
CA GLU A 391 1.68 12.42 30.75
C GLU A 391 2.35 11.21 30.08
N ALA A 392 3.55 11.40 29.51
CA ALA A 392 4.37 10.31 28.97
C ALA A 392 4.73 9.27 30.01
N PHE A 393 5.15 9.71 31.20
CA PHE A 393 5.46 8.82 32.31
C PHE A 393 4.22 8.06 32.79
N GLY A 394 3.09 8.75 32.94
CA GLY A 394 1.81 8.15 33.31
C GLY A 394 1.35 7.11 32.28
N PHE A 395 1.42 7.44 30.99
CA PHE A 395 1.09 6.52 29.91
C PHE A 395 1.98 5.28 29.93
N CYS A 396 3.30 5.43 30.10
CA CYS A 396 4.21 4.28 30.21
C CYS A 396 3.94 3.42 31.46
N TYR A 397 3.58 4.04 32.59
CA TYR A 397 3.31 3.34 33.84
C TYR A 397 1.96 2.59 33.82
N PHE A 398 0.95 3.11 33.13
CA PHE A 398 -0.36 2.46 32.98
C PHE A 398 -0.37 1.31 31.97
N LEU A 399 0.67 1.19 31.13
CA LEU A 399 0.83 0.11 30.16
C LEU A 399 1.55 -1.14 30.71
N GLN A 400 2.12 -1.03 31.91
CA GLN A 400 2.81 -2.09 32.63
C GLN A 400 1.87 -2.75 33.62
#